data_AF-A0A960KB15-F1
#
_entry.id   AF-A0A960KB15-F1
#
_cell.length_a   1.000
_cell.length_b   1.000
_cell.length_c   1.000
_cell.angle_alpha   90.00
_cell.angle_beta   90.00
_cell.angle_gamma   90.00
#
_symmetry.space_group_name_H-M   'P 1'
#
loop_
_entity.id
_entity.type
_entity.pdbx_description
1 polymer ?
#
loop_
_entity_poly.entity_id
_entity_poly.type
_entity_poly.pdbx_seq_one_letter_code
_entity_poly.pdbx_strand_id
1 'polypeptide(L)'
;AASLTEAFTTIGDLVEADCPGSTVDITFDSSGKLSEQILSGAPVDAFASADESNMEKVADQREGEPQVFARNRLVIVTEPGNPTDIASLADLADAGTVALCAEG
;
A
#
# COMPACT_ATOMS: atom_id res chain seq x y z
N ALA A 1 0.95 1.95 -4.27
CA ALA A 1 1.30 1.86 -2.84
C ALA A 1 2.73 1.34 -2.71
N ALA A 2 3.60 2.03 -1.96
CA ALA A 2 4.98 1.60 -1.78
C ALA A 2 5.10 0.30 -0.96
N SER A 3 4.20 0.10 0.01
CA SER A 3 4.12 -1.11 0.86
C SER A 3 3.84 -2.41 0.12
N LEU A 4 3.46 -2.36 -1.16
CA LEU A 4 3.23 -3.54 -1.99
C LEU A 4 4.44 -3.94 -2.84
N THR A 5 5.54 -3.19 -2.79
CA THR A 5 6.68 -3.34 -3.72
C THR A 5 7.23 -4.76 -3.78
N GLU A 6 7.57 -5.35 -2.63
CA GLU A 6 8.17 -6.70 -2.58
C GLU A 6 7.19 -7.79 -3.07
N ALA A 7 5.95 -7.73 -2.57
CA ALA A 7 4.92 -8.71 -2.92
C ALA A 7 4.60 -8.67 -4.42
N PHE A 8 4.45 -7.47 -5.00
CA PHE A 8 4.11 -7.31 -6.41
C PHE A 8 5.29 -7.58 -7.34
N THR A 9 6.53 -7.33 -6.91
CA THR A 9 7.72 -7.77 -7.66
C THR A 9 7.73 -9.29 -7.78
N THR A 10 7.50 -9.99 -6.66
CA THR A 10 7.41 -11.46 -6.65
C THR A 10 6.27 -11.98 -7.53
N ILE A 11 5.10 -11.33 -7.48
CA ILE A 11 3.95 -11.70 -8.32
C ILE A 11 4.26 -11.46 -9.81
N GLY A 12 4.94 -10.36 -10.15
CA GLY A 12 5.36 -10.07 -11.52
C GLY A 12 6.23 -11.19 -12.10
N ASP A 13 7.27 -11.61 -11.36
CA ASP A 13 8.14 -12.70 -11.77
C ASP A 13 7.37 -14.02 -12.00
N LEU A 14 6.38 -14.32 -11.14
CA LEU A 14 5.53 -15.51 -11.28
C LEU A 14 4.62 -15.42 -12.51
N VAL A 15 4.03 -14.25 -12.77
CA VAL A 15 3.17 -14.04 -13.94
C VAL A 15 3.98 -14.19 -15.23
N GLU A 16 5.19 -13.63 -15.31
CA GLU A 16 6.04 -13.77 -16.49
C GLU A 16 6.49 -15.23 -16.73
N ALA A 17 6.75 -15.98 -15.65
CA ALA A 17 7.09 -17.39 -15.74
C ALA A 17 5.92 -18.25 -16.25
N ASP A 18 4.69 -17.96 -15.80
CA ASP A 18 3.48 -18.71 -16.17
C ASP A 18 2.87 -18.26 -17.51
N CYS A 19 3.20 -17.05 -17.98
CA CYS A 19 2.72 -16.47 -19.23
C CYS A 19 3.88 -16.12 -20.18
N PRO A 20 4.46 -17.11 -20.89
CA PRO A 20 5.58 -16.86 -21.80
C PRO A 20 5.25 -15.83 -22.89
N GLY A 21 6.08 -14.79 -22.99
CA GLY A 21 5.91 -13.70 -23.96
C GLY A 21 5.14 -12.49 -23.45
N SER A 22 4.64 -12.53 -22.22
CA SER A 22 4.15 -11.35 -21.49
C SER A 22 5.30 -10.67 -20.74
N THR A 23 5.22 -9.35 -20.60
CA THR A 23 6.11 -8.55 -19.75
C THR A 23 5.25 -7.81 -18.73
N VAL A 24 5.69 -7.78 -17.48
CA VAL A 24 4.97 -7.13 -16.37
C VAL A 24 5.72 -5.85 -15.97
N ASP A 25 5.17 -4.70 -16.37
CA ASP A 25 5.68 -3.39 -15.98
C ASP A 25 4.95 -2.88 -14.74
N ILE A 26 5.67 -2.70 -13.62
CA ILE A 26 5.09 -2.25 -12.35
C ILE A 26 5.63 -0.88 -11.97
N THR A 27 4.72 0.06 -11.70
CA THR A 27 5.06 1.38 -11.16
C THR A 27 4.67 1.46 -9.68
N PHE A 28 5.64 1.81 -8.83
CA PHE A 28 5.43 1.97 -7.40
C PHE A 28 5.49 3.43 -6.99
N ASP A 29 4.45 3.89 -6.28
CA ASP A 29 4.40 5.19 -5.59
C ASP A 29 3.28 5.14 -4.53
N SER A 30 3.01 6.25 -3.86
CA SER A 30 1.87 6.41 -2.96
C SER A 30 0.54 6.20 -3.72
N SER A 31 -0.48 5.66 -3.03
CA SER A 31 -1.81 5.46 -3.62
C SER A 31 -2.39 6.75 -4.22
N GLY A 32 -2.19 7.88 -3.56
CA GLY A 32 -2.66 9.19 -4.03
C GLY A 32 -2.05 9.55 -5.37
N LYS A 33 -0.71 9.54 -5.49
CA LYS A 33 -0.04 9.89 -6.75
C LYS A 33 -0.37 8.94 -7.89
N LEU A 34 -0.43 7.64 -7.63
CA LEU A 34 -0.85 6.67 -8.66
C LEU A 34 -2.27 6.94 -9.13
N SER A 35 -3.21 7.23 -8.21
CA SER A 35 -4.58 7.59 -8.57
C SER A 35 -4.61 8.86 -9.43
N GLU A 36 -3.85 9.90 -9.07
CA GLU A 36 -3.74 11.15 -9.83
C GLU A 36 -3.19 10.92 -11.24
N GLN A 37 -2.19 10.06 -11.40
CA GLN A 37 -1.64 9.69 -12.70
C GLN A 37 -2.69 8.99 -13.58
N ILE A 38 -3.45 8.03 -13.02
CA ILE A 38 -4.50 7.31 -13.73
C ILE A 38 -5.63 8.26 -14.17
N LEU A 39 -6.03 9.17 -13.28
CA LEU A 39 -7.03 10.20 -13.55
C LEU A 39 -6.54 11.23 -14.58
N SER A 40 -5.23 11.44 -14.65
CA SER A 40 -4.59 12.27 -15.68
C SER A 40 -4.42 11.55 -17.03
N GLY A 41 -4.92 10.31 -17.15
CA GLY A 41 -4.91 9.55 -18.39
C GLY A 41 -3.74 8.60 -18.57
N ALA A 42 -2.94 8.33 -17.53
CA ALA A 42 -1.93 7.28 -17.59
C ALA A 42 -2.59 5.93 -17.94
N PRO A 43 -2.03 5.17 -18.90
CA PRO A 43 -2.50 3.82 -19.20
C PRO A 43 -2.16 2.88 -18.04
N VAL A 44 -3.12 2.06 -17.65
CA VAL A 44 -2.94 1.04 -16.60
C VAL A 44 -3.89 -0.11 -16.85
N ASP A 45 -3.40 -1.34 -16.68
CA ASP A 45 -4.22 -2.56 -16.78
C ASP A 45 -4.78 -3.00 -15.43
N ALA A 46 -4.04 -2.75 -14.34
CA ALA A 46 -4.46 -3.04 -12.97
C ALA A 46 -3.97 -1.97 -12.00
N PHE A 47 -4.83 -1.55 -11.07
CA PHE A 47 -4.49 -0.60 -10.00
C PHE A 47 -4.62 -1.25 -8.63
N ALA A 48 -3.58 -1.11 -7.80
CA ALA A 48 -3.58 -1.58 -6.42
C ALA A 48 -3.32 -0.40 -5.45
N SER A 49 -4.28 -0.16 -4.56
CA SER A 49 -4.23 0.90 -3.56
C SER A 49 -4.08 0.35 -2.14
N ALA A 50 -3.39 1.09 -1.28
CA ALA A 50 -3.32 0.86 0.16
C ALA A 50 -4.62 1.23 0.91
N ASP A 51 -5.51 2.00 0.29
CA ASP A 51 -6.76 2.46 0.92
C ASP A 51 -7.93 2.54 -0.09
N GLU A 52 -9.14 2.41 0.45
CA GLU A 52 -10.40 2.39 -0.30
C GLU A 52 -10.72 3.77 -0.92
N SER A 53 -10.38 4.88 -0.25
CA SER A 53 -10.68 6.21 -0.76
C SER A 53 -9.97 6.52 -2.08
N ASN A 54 -8.70 6.15 -2.22
CA ASN A 54 -7.98 6.29 -3.49
C ASN A 54 -8.47 5.31 -4.55
N MET A 55 -9.00 4.15 -4.15
CA MET A 55 -9.61 3.19 -5.07
C MET A 55 -10.94 3.73 -5.63
N GLU A 56 -11.79 4.32 -4.80
CA GLU A 56 -13.06 4.93 -5.19
C GLU A 56 -12.86 6.03 -6.25
N LYS A 57 -11.85 6.91 -6.05
CA LYS A 57 -11.52 7.96 -7.02
C LYS A 57 -11.30 7.43 -8.44
N VAL A 58 -10.70 6.25 -8.56
CA VAL A 58 -10.40 5.62 -9.85
C VAL A 58 -11.59 4.82 -10.38
N ALA A 59 -12.31 4.12 -9.50
CA ALA A 59 -13.47 3.29 -9.84
C ALA A 59 -14.60 4.11 -10.50
N ASP A 60 -14.77 5.37 -10.11
CA ASP A 60 -15.76 6.27 -10.72
C ASP A 60 -15.46 6.59 -12.20
N GLN A 61 -14.22 6.41 -12.64
CA GLN A 61 -13.75 6.86 -13.96
C GLN A 61 -13.21 5.72 -14.85
N ARG A 62 -13.18 4.49 -14.34
CA ARG A 62 -12.63 3.31 -15.04
C ARG A 62 -13.54 2.10 -14.85
N GLU A 63 -13.58 1.25 -15.86
CA GLU A 63 -14.30 -0.02 -15.79
C GLU A 63 -13.57 -1.00 -14.86
N GLY A 64 -14.30 -1.68 -13.99
CA GLY A 64 -13.77 -2.64 -13.03
C GLY A 64 -14.49 -2.54 -11.69
N GLU A 65 -14.52 -3.65 -10.94
CA GLU A 65 -15.09 -3.69 -9.60
C GLU A 65 -13.95 -3.77 -8.56
N PRO A 66 -13.80 -2.78 -7.66
CA PRO A 66 -12.81 -2.84 -6.60
C PRO A 66 -12.94 -4.10 -5.74
N GLN A 67 -11.81 -4.78 -5.49
CA GLN A 67 -11.76 -5.97 -4.63
C GLN A 67 -10.72 -5.77 -3.52
N VAL A 68 -11.14 -6.01 -2.28
CA VAL A 68 -10.22 -6.03 -1.14
C VAL A 68 -9.45 -7.34 -1.17
N PHE A 69 -8.14 -7.27 -1.43
CA PHE A 69 -7.26 -8.45 -1.50
C PHE A 69 -6.29 -8.56 -0.31
N ALA A 70 -6.05 -7.46 0.41
CA ALA A 70 -5.13 -7.41 1.54
C ALA A 70 -5.61 -6.43 2.61
N ARG A 71 -5.13 -6.63 3.85
CA ARG A 71 -5.36 -5.73 4.99
C ARG A 71 -4.06 -5.54 5.76
N ASN A 72 -3.82 -4.31 6.22
CA ASN A 72 -2.75 -4.00 7.15
C ASN A 72 -3.28 -3.80 8.57
N ARG A 73 -2.42 -4.00 9.56
CA ARG A 73 -2.71 -3.73 10.96
C ARG A 73 -1.63 -2.82 11.53
N LEU A 74 -2.05 -1.71 12.12
CA LEU A 74 -1.15 -0.86 12.90
C LEU A 74 -0.69 -1.63 14.15
N VAL A 75 0.61 -1.62 14.39
CA VAL A 75 1.24 -2.19 15.57
C VAL A 75 2.11 -1.12 16.23
N ILE A 76 2.18 -1.18 17.56
CA ILE A 76 3.10 -0.35 18.33
C ILE A 76 4.34 -1.19 18.60
N VAL A 77 5.51 -0.67 18.25
CA VAL A 77 6.80 -1.29 18.53
C VAL A 77 7.49 -0.48 19.62
N THR A 78 7.94 -1.14 20.68
CA THR A 78 8.63 -0.53 21.82
C THR A 78 10.04 -1.08 21.95
N GLU A 79 10.86 -0.42 22.78
CA GLU A 79 12.15 -0.98 23.19
C GLU A 79 11.96 -2.32 23.93
N PRO A 80 12.92 -3.26 23.84
CA PRO A 80 12.85 -4.52 24.56
C PRO A 80 12.51 -4.33 26.04
N GLY A 81 11.48 -5.03 26.51
CA GLY A 81 11.01 -4.93 27.90
C GLY A 81 9.95 -3.85 28.15
N ASN A 82 9.61 -3.02 27.16
CA ASN A 82 8.57 -1.98 27.25
C ASN A 82 8.76 -1.04 28.46
N PRO A 83 9.87 -0.29 28.55
CA PRO A 83 10.23 0.47 29.75
C PRO A 83 9.26 1.60 30.11
N THR A 84 8.41 2.02 29.16
CA THR A 84 7.38 3.05 29.33
C THR A 84 5.97 2.47 29.46
N ASP A 85 5.85 1.15 29.60
CA ASP A 85 4.58 0.44 29.83
C ASP A 85 3.48 0.77 28.78
N ILE A 86 3.87 0.94 27.52
CA ILE A 86 2.93 1.24 26.41
C ILE A 86 2.12 -0.01 26.05
N ALA A 87 0.81 0.03 26.27
CA ALA A 87 -0.11 -1.06 25.94
C ALA A 87 -1.18 -0.66 24.91
N SER A 88 -1.37 0.63 24.69
CA SER A 88 -2.41 1.21 23.86
C SER A 88 -1.95 2.49 23.16
N LEU A 89 -2.75 2.95 22.20
CA LEU A 89 -2.54 4.24 21.54
C LEU A 89 -2.60 5.43 22.52
N ALA A 90 -3.38 5.32 23.61
CA ALA A 90 -3.51 6.39 24.58
C ALA A 90 -2.19 6.61 25.34
N ASP A 91 -1.46 5.53 25.62
CA ASP A 91 -0.20 5.57 26.36
C ASP A 91 0.92 6.27 25.55
N LEU A 92 0.75 6.41 24.22
CA LEU A 92 1.68 7.17 23.38
C LEU A 92 1.76 8.66 23.74
N ALA A 93 0.75 9.20 24.43
CA ALA A 93 0.80 10.57 24.93
C ALA A 93 1.91 10.79 25.97
N ASP A 94 2.27 9.74 26.70
CA ASP A 94 3.27 9.76 27.77
C ASP A 94 4.62 9.14 27.34
N ALA A 95 4.70 8.59 26.12
CA ALA A 95 5.88 7.89 25.58
C ALA A 95 7.08 8.81 25.27
N GLY A 96 6.90 10.13 25.36
CA GLY A 96 7.92 11.12 25.01
C GLY A 96 8.09 11.27 23.49
N THR A 97 8.95 10.46 22.87
CA THR A 97 9.18 10.52 21.41
C THR A 97 8.45 9.38 20.70
N VAL A 98 7.58 9.75 19.76
CA VAL A 98 6.86 8.81 18.89
C VAL A 98 7.30 9.04 17.46
N ALA A 99 7.79 7.98 16.80
CA ALA A 99 8.04 7.98 15.37
C ALA A 99 6.91 7.22 14.66
N LEU A 100 6.30 7.86 13.67
CA LEU A 100 5.35 7.21 12.77
C LEU A 100 6.10 6.76 11.53
N CYS A 101 6.11 5.44 11.27
CA CYS A 101 6.50 4.93 9.96
C CYS A 101 5.40 5.30 8.96
N ALA A 102 5.55 6.45 8.31
CA ALA A 102 4.78 6.82 7.14
C ALA A 102 5.67 6.62 5.91
N GLU A 103 5.16 5.95 4.88
CA GLU A 103 5.83 5.89 3.59
C GLU A 103 5.81 7.30 2.97
N GLY A 104 6.99 7.85 2.66
CA GLY A 104 7.15 9.15 1.98
C GLY A 104 6.89 9.07 0.48
#